data_AF-A0A429IQ75-F1
#
_entry.id   AF-A0A429IQ75-F1
#
_cell.length_a   1.000
_cell.length_b   1.000
_cell.length_c   1.000
_cell.angle_alpha   90.00
_cell.angle_beta   90.00
_cell.angle_gamma   90.00
#
_symmetry.space_group_name_H-M   'P 1'
#
loop_
_entity.id
_entity.type
_entity.pdbx_description
1 polymer ?
#
loop_
_entity_poly.entity_id
_entity_poly.type
_entity_poly.pdbx_seq_one_letter_code
_entity_poly.pdbx_strand_id
1 'polypeptide(L)' 'MTTSRTGPELPVELPLVQEPEPSARPGCKACLGISTRRKNRRSTGDHSGVSDANVEMRRHQAEGCAQ' A
#
# COMPACT_ATOMS: atom_id res chain seq x y z
N MET A 1 30.34 34.67 21.73
CA MET A 1 29.63 34.45 20.45
C MET A 1 29.64 32.96 20.20
N THR A 2 28.49 32.29 20.32
CA THR A 2 28.38 30.84 20.12
C THR A 2 27.92 30.61 18.68
N THR A 3 28.75 29.94 17.88
CA THR A 3 28.40 29.64 16.49
C THR A 3 27.64 28.31 16.43
N SER A 4 26.36 28.37 16.05
CA SER A 4 25.57 27.19 15.72
C SER A 4 26.18 26.55 14.47
N ARG A 5 26.61 25.29 14.60
CA ARG A 5 27.10 24.50 13.46
C ARG A 5 25.93 23.67 12.94
N THR A 6 25.38 24.05 11.79
CA THR A 6 24.37 23.24 11.09
C THR A 6 25.10 22.15 10.30
N GLY A 7 25.11 20.93 10.83
CA GLY A 7 25.45 19.71 10.09
C GLY A 7 24.20 18.86 9.89
N PRO A 8 24.20 17.87 8.97
CA PRO A 8 23.13 16.90 8.91
C PRO A 8 23.07 16.12 10.23
N GLU A 9 21.89 16.05 10.82
CA GLU A 9 21.60 15.20 11.98
C GLU A 9 21.90 13.72 11.62
N LEU A 10 22.24 12.90 12.63
CA LEU A 10 22.52 11.47 12.41
C LEU A 10 21.31 10.77 11.74
N PRO A 11 21.53 9.75 10.89
CA PRO A 11 20.44 9.00 10.28
C PRO A 11 19.49 8.43 11.32
N VAL A 12 18.19 8.69 11.16
CA VAL A 12 17.14 8.10 12.00
C VAL A 12 16.84 6.69 11.48
N GLU A 13 16.98 5.68 12.33
CA GLU A 13 16.59 4.32 12.00
C GLU A 13 15.07 4.18 12.09
N LEU A 14 14.40 3.98 10.95
CA LEU A 14 12.98 3.68 10.89
C LEU A 14 12.75 2.16 10.88
N PRO A 15 11.90 1.62 11.77
CA PRO A 15 11.48 0.23 11.67
C PRO A 15 10.82 -0.05 10.32
N LEU A 16 11.24 -1.13 9.66
CA LEU A 16 10.57 -1.63 8.46
C LEU A 16 9.23 -2.27 8.85
N VAL A 17 8.14 -1.51 8.73
CA VAL A 17 6.78 -2.02 8.92
C VAL A 17 6.25 -2.52 7.58
N GLN A 18 6.15 -3.84 7.43
CA GLN A 18 5.51 -4.45 6.27
C GLN A 18 4.03 -4.68 6.57
N GLU A 19 3.18 -3.82 6.01
CA GLU A 19 1.73 -4.02 6.12
C GLU A 19 1.28 -5.19 5.24
N PRO A 20 0.40 -6.06 5.75
CA PRO A 20 -0.14 -7.15 4.95
C PRO A 20 -0.97 -6.63 3.77
N GLU A 21 -1.01 -7.43 2.70
CA GLU A 21 -1.87 -7.12 1.56
C GLU A 21 -3.34 -7.23 1.96
N PRO A 22 -4.20 -6.28 1.52
CA PRO A 22 -5.62 -6.35 1.81
C PRO A 22 -6.24 -7.57 1.12
N SER A 23 -7.15 -8.24 1.83
CA SER A 23 -7.92 -9.36 1.32
C SER A 23 -9.27 -8.90 0.79
N ALA A 24 -9.76 -9.51 -0.29
CA ALA A 24 -11.08 -9.22 -0.82
C ALA A 24 -12.17 -9.61 0.20
N ARG A 25 -13.17 -8.75 0.40
CA ARG A 25 -14.34 -9.11 1.22
C ARG A 25 -15.23 -10.09 0.46
N PRO A 26 -15.71 -11.18 1.10
CA PRO A 26 -16.66 -12.10 0.48
C PRO A 26 -17.91 -11.36 -0.03
N GLY A 27 -18.40 -11.76 -1.21
CA GLY A 27 -19.60 -11.19 -1.82
C GLY A 27 -19.39 -9.85 -2.56
N CYS A 28 -18.30 -9.12 -2.29
CA CYS A 28 -18.07 -7.84 -2.96
C CYS A 28 -17.40 -8.02 -4.33
N LYS A 29 -18.15 -7.78 -5.41
CA LYS A 29 -17.66 -7.90 -6.80
C LYS A 29 -16.49 -6.96 -7.09
N ALA A 30 -16.51 -5.74 -6.54
CA ALA A 30 -15.42 -4.78 -6.71
C ALA A 30 -14.12 -5.27 -6.06
N CYS A 31 -14.18 -5.77 -4.82
CA CYS A 31 -13.03 -6.39 -4.16
C CYS A 31 -12.45 -7.55 -4.97
N LEU A 32 -13.30 -8.42 -5.53
CA LEU A 32 -12.86 -9.53 -6.36
C LEU A 32 -12.17 -9.03 -7.64
N GLY A 33 -12.73 -8.02 -8.31
CA GLY A 33 -12.12 -7.39 -9.48
C GLY A 33 -10.74 -6.81 -9.20
N ILE A 34 -10.59 -6.07 -8.10
CA ILE A 34 -9.29 -5.49 -7.68
C ILE A 34 -8.29 -6.62 -7.36
N SER A 35 -8.72 -7.67 -6.65
CA SER A 35 -7.84 -8.82 -6.34
C SER A 35 -7.34 -9.54 -7.58
N THR A 36 -8.18 -9.65 -8.62
CA THR A 36 -7.85 -10.28 -9.90
C THR A 36 -6.85 -9.41 -10.67
N ARG A 37 -7.09 -8.09 -10.77
CA ARG A 37 -6.14 -7.14 -11.37
C ARG A 37 -4.78 -7.17 -10.68
N ARG A 38 -4.76 -7.24 -9.34
CA ARG A 38 -3.52 -7.39 -8.56
C ARG A 38 -2.77 -8.66 -8.91
N LYS A 39 -3.47 -9.80 -8.98
CA LYS A 39 -2.85 -11.10 -9.32
C LYS A 39 -2.26 -11.09 -10.73
N ASN A 40 -2.95 -10.47 -11.70
CA ASN A 40 -2.46 -10.32 -13.06
C ASN A 40 -1.19 -9.45 -13.12
N ARG A 41 -1.19 -8.29 -12.44
CA ARG A 41 -0.02 -7.41 -12.33
C ARG A 41 1.19 -8.11 -11.72
N ARG A 42 0.97 -8.93 -10.68
CA ARG A 42 2.03 -9.78 -10.12
C ARG A 42 2.57 -10.76 -11.14
N SER A 43 1.72 -11.39 -11.95
CA SER A 43 2.15 -12.34 -12.98
C SER A 43 3.01 -11.69 -14.07
N THR A 44 2.80 -10.40 -14.35
CA THR A 44 3.57 -9.64 -15.34
C THR A 44 4.78 -8.90 -14.75
N GLY A 45 5.04 -9.04 -13.44
CA GLY A 45 6.13 -8.33 -12.76
C GLY A 45 5.87 -6.84 -12.49
N ASP A 46 4.64 -6.36 -12.67
CA ASP A 46 4.24 -4.97 -12.39
C ASP A 46 3.99 -4.75 -10.89
N HIS A 47 5.06 -4.62 -10.13
CA HIS A 47 4.99 -4.43 -8.68
C HIS A 47 4.47 -3.05 -8.26
N SER A 48 4.66 -2.01 -9.07
CA SER A 48 4.03 -0.71 -8.84
C SER A 48 2.51 -0.84 -8.89
N GLY A 49 2.00 -1.51 -9.93
CA GLY A 49 0.58 -1.77 -10.04
C GLY A 49 0.04 -2.69 -8.94
N VAL A 50 0.84 -3.63 -8.41
CA VAL A 50 0.42 -4.41 -7.23
C VAL A 50 0.19 -3.49 -6.03
N SER A 51 1.09 -2.53 -5.80
CA SER A 51 0.94 -1.53 -4.74
C SER A 51 -0.30 -0.65 -4.95
N ASP A 52 -0.52 -0.15 -6.17
CA ASP A 52 -1.70 0.66 -6.49
C ASP A 52 -3.01 -0.09 -6.24
N ALA A 53 -3.06 -1.38 -6.60
CA ALA A 53 -4.23 -2.22 -6.35
C ALA A 53 -4.46 -2.46 -4.84
N ASN A 54 -3.39 -2.50 -4.03
CA ASN A 54 -3.51 -2.57 -2.58
C ASN A 54 -4.11 -1.29 -2.01
N VAL A 55 -3.65 -0.12 -2.48
CA VAL A 55 -4.21 1.18 -2.08
C VAL A 55 -5.67 1.31 -2.50
N GLU A 56 -5.99 0.96 -3.76
CA GLU A 56 -7.36 0.97 -4.31
C GLU A 56 -8.30 0.08 -3.47
N MET A 57 -7.86 -1.12 -3.10
CA MET A 57 -8.65 -2.03 -2.27
C MET A 57 -8.91 -1.48 -0.87
N ARG A 58 -7.90 -0.91 -0.20
CA ARG A 58 -8.07 -0.30 1.13
C ARG A 58 -9.04 0.87 1.09
N ARG A 59 -8.92 1.74 0.07
CA ARG A 59 -9.83 2.86 -0.11
C ARG A 59 -11.26 2.39 -0.30
N HIS A 60 -11.48 1.44 -1.19
CA HIS A 60 -12.80 0.85 -1.41
C HIS A 60 -13.40 0.24 -0.13
N GLN A 61 -12.60 -0.46 0.67
CA GLN A 61 -13.05 -1.05 1.93
C GLN A 61 -13.41 0.01 2.99
N ALA A 62 -12.72 1.15 2.99
CA ALA A 62 -12.98 2.28 3.88
C ALA A 62 -14.22 3.09 3.46
N GLU A 63 -14.42 3.30 2.16
CA GLU A 63 -15.60 3.98 1.59
C GLU A 63 -16.88 3.13 1.71
N GLY A 64 -16.73 1.82 1.90
CA GLY A 64 -17.80 0.87 2.09
C GLY A 64 -17.90 -0.12 0.93
N CYS A 65 -17.77 -1.41 1.25
CA CYS A 65 -18.06 -2.46 0.30
C CYS A 65 -19.58 -2.54 0.10
N ALA A 66 -20.09 -1.95 -0.98
CA ALA A 66 -21.42 -2.27 -1.46
C ALA A 66 -21.47 -3.76 -1.87
N GLN A 67 -22.53 -4.44 -1.45
CA GLN A 67 -22.81 -5.85 -1.74
C GLN A 67 -23.34 -6.00 -3.16
#